data_AF-A0A2E3DIY4-F1
#
_entry.id   AF-A0A2E3DIY4-F1
#
_cell.length_a   1.000
_cell.length_b   1.000
_cell.length_c   1.000
_cell.angle_alpha   90.00
_cell.angle_beta   90.00
_cell.angle_gamma   90.00
#
_symmetry.space_group_name_H-M   'P 1'
#
loop_
_entity.id
_entity.type
_entity.pdbx_description
1 polymer ?
#
loop_
_entity_poly.entity_id
_entity_poly.type
_entity_poly.pdbx_seq_one_letter_code
_entity_poly.pdbx_strand_id
1 'polypeptide(L)'
;MVMKRCRSIFVLFLSMFYGVMLMANEKQPEYAIVIHGGAGSATTDPVVLANREEILEKALKTGVSILEDGGTSLDAVESVIRILEDSPLFNAGRGGVLTAKGTNELDATIMDGRTRACGAVGGVTTVKNPISLARRVMTETRHVLL
;
A
#
# COMPACT_ATOMS: atom_id res chain seq x y z
N MET A 1 -24.21 -10.49 -58.81
CA MET A 1 -23.02 -9.87 -58.19
C MET A 1 -23.29 -9.23 -56.82
N VAL A 2 -24.48 -9.38 -56.22
CA VAL A 2 -24.88 -8.72 -54.95
C VAL A 2 -24.62 -9.60 -53.71
N MET A 3 -24.79 -10.93 -53.80
CA MET A 3 -24.63 -11.86 -52.67
C MET A 3 -23.20 -12.04 -52.14
N LYS A 4 -22.15 -11.74 -52.92
CA LYS A 4 -20.75 -11.83 -52.45
C LYS A 4 -20.36 -10.64 -51.54
N ARG A 5 -21.01 -9.49 -51.70
CA ARG A 5 -20.75 -8.28 -50.89
C ARG A 5 -21.32 -8.39 -49.47
N CYS A 6 -22.46 -9.07 -49.29
CA CYS A 6 -23.04 -9.31 -47.96
C CYS A 6 -22.21 -10.26 -47.08
N ARG A 7 -21.56 -11.29 -47.64
CA ARG A 7 -20.72 -12.22 -46.85
C ARG A 7 -19.45 -11.55 -46.31
N SER A 8 -18.81 -10.67 -47.09
CA SER A 8 -17.61 -9.94 -46.63
C SER A 8 -17.92 -8.93 -45.51
N ILE A 9 -19.06 -8.24 -45.59
CA ILE A 9 -19.47 -7.28 -44.56
C ILE A 9 -19.81 -8.01 -43.25
N PHE A 10 -20.49 -9.17 -43.34
CA PHE A 10 -20.84 -9.96 -42.16
C PHE A 10 -19.62 -10.54 -41.42
N VAL A 11 -18.59 -11.00 -42.15
CA VAL A 11 -17.34 -11.51 -41.55
C VAL A 11 -16.54 -10.39 -40.88
N LEU A 12 -16.50 -9.19 -41.48
CA LEU A 12 -15.83 -8.03 -40.87
C LEU A 12 -16.53 -7.57 -39.59
N PHE A 13 -17.86 -7.59 -39.57
CA PHE A 13 -18.64 -7.26 -38.37
C PHE A 13 -18.41 -8.29 -37.26
N LEU A 14 -18.35 -9.59 -37.60
CA LEU A 14 -18.11 -10.65 -36.62
C LEU A 14 -16.68 -10.60 -36.04
N SER A 15 -15.66 -10.30 -36.87
CA SER A 15 -14.28 -10.13 -36.39
C SER A 15 -14.10 -8.87 -35.55
N MET A 16 -14.81 -7.79 -35.90
CA MET A 16 -14.81 -6.56 -35.11
C MET A 16 -15.54 -6.74 -33.77
N PHE A 17 -16.63 -7.52 -33.74
CA PHE A 17 -17.32 -7.87 -32.49
C PHE A 17 -16.45 -8.76 -31.58
N TYR A 18 -15.75 -9.75 -32.15
CA TYR A 18 -14.78 -10.57 -31.40
C TYR A 18 -13.60 -9.75 -30.88
N GLY A 19 -13.10 -8.79 -31.68
CA GLY A 19 -12.03 -7.88 -31.26
C GLY A 19 -12.46 -6.98 -30.10
N VAL A 20 -13.67 -6.43 -30.13
CA VAL A 20 -14.23 -5.62 -29.03
C VAL A 20 -14.45 -6.46 -27.77
N MET A 21 -14.87 -7.72 -27.91
CA MET A 21 -15.09 -8.63 -26.77
C MET A 21 -13.77 -9.06 -26.10
N LEU A 22 -12.67 -9.19 -26.85
CA LEU A 22 -11.33 -9.43 -26.31
C LEU A 22 -10.78 -8.22 -25.53
N MET A 23 -11.13 -7.00 -25.93
CA MET A 23 -10.68 -5.77 -25.25
C MET A 23 -11.51 -5.44 -23.99
N ALA A 24 -12.68 -6.06 -23.80
CA ALA A 24 -13.62 -5.73 -22.74
C ALA A 24 -13.41 -6.51 -21.42
N ASN A 25 -12.37 -7.34 -21.32
CA ASN A 25 -12.08 -8.11 -20.10
C ASN A 25 -10.93 -7.48 -19.29
N GLU A 26 -11.05 -6.19 -18.98
CA GLU A 26 -10.26 -5.56 -17.92
C GLU A 26 -10.73 -6.18 -16.58
N LYS A 27 -10.06 -7.25 -16.17
CA LYS A 27 -10.35 -7.95 -14.92
C LYS A 27 -10.06 -6.97 -13.79
N GLN A 28 -11.08 -6.64 -13.00
CA GLN A 28 -10.91 -5.79 -11.82
C GLN A 28 -9.78 -6.35 -10.95
N PRO A 29 -8.92 -5.50 -10.36
CA PRO A 29 -7.83 -5.98 -9.51
C PRO A 29 -8.42 -6.81 -8.36
N GLU A 30 -7.83 -7.98 -8.11
CA GLU A 30 -8.28 -8.88 -7.04
C GLU A 30 -7.89 -8.38 -5.64
N TYR A 31 -7.34 -7.16 -5.54
CA TYR A 31 -6.87 -6.55 -4.31
C TYR A 31 -7.42 -5.13 -4.14
N ALA A 32 -7.46 -4.68 -2.90
CA ALA A 32 -7.66 -3.29 -2.53
C ALA A 32 -6.59 -2.89 -1.51
N ILE A 33 -6.03 -1.70 -1.67
CA ILE A 33 -5.06 -1.14 -0.73
C ILE A 33 -5.45 0.29 -0.39
N VAL A 34 -5.41 0.61 0.90
CA VAL A 34 -5.71 1.93 1.44
C VAL A 34 -4.58 2.31 2.41
N ILE A 35 -4.12 3.55 2.33
CA ILE A 35 -3.07 4.10 3.19
C ILE A 35 -3.52 5.42 3.81
N HIS A 36 -2.95 5.81 4.95
CA HIS A 36 -3.17 7.12 5.55
C HIS A 36 -1.88 7.70 6.14
N GLY A 37 -1.78 9.04 6.18
CA GLY A 37 -0.71 9.77 6.86
C GLY A 37 -1.07 10.27 8.27
N GLY A 38 -2.25 9.90 8.77
CA GLY A 38 -2.81 10.37 10.04
C GLY A 38 -4.04 11.26 9.83
N ALA A 39 -4.87 11.40 10.87
CA ALA A 39 -6.04 12.26 10.89
C ALA A 39 -5.89 13.33 11.98
N GLY A 40 -6.48 14.51 11.79
CA GLY A 40 -6.39 15.61 12.74
C GLY A 40 -6.24 16.96 12.06
N SER A 41 -5.70 17.95 12.77
CA SER A 41 -5.43 19.28 12.20
C SER A 41 -4.36 19.15 11.10
N ALA A 42 -4.80 19.26 9.86
CA ALA A 42 -3.92 19.29 8.70
C ALA A 42 -3.34 20.70 8.56
N THR A 43 -2.05 20.76 8.20
CA THR A 43 -1.45 22.00 7.72
C THR A 43 -2.20 22.48 6.47
N THR A 44 -2.34 23.79 6.31
CA THR A 44 -2.85 24.43 5.09
C THR A 44 -1.73 24.90 4.17
N ASP A 45 -0.47 24.63 4.53
CA ASP A 45 0.69 24.98 3.72
C ASP A 45 0.72 24.10 2.45
N PRO A 46 0.59 24.69 1.25
CA PRO A 46 0.52 23.95 -0.01
C PRO A 46 1.81 23.17 -0.31
N VAL A 47 2.97 23.67 0.13
CA VAL A 47 4.27 22.99 -0.09
C VAL A 47 4.34 21.73 0.76
N VAL A 48 3.91 21.81 2.02
CA VAL A 48 3.89 20.64 2.91
C VAL A 48 2.86 19.61 2.44
N LEU A 49 1.71 20.05 1.94
CA LEU A 49 0.70 19.16 1.36
C LEU A 49 1.23 18.43 0.12
N ALA A 50 1.81 19.15 -0.84
CA ALA A 50 2.39 18.54 -2.03
C ALA A 50 3.49 17.50 -1.68
N ASN A 51 4.37 17.83 -0.73
CA ASN A 51 5.41 16.89 -0.28
C ASN A 51 4.83 15.65 0.42
N ARG A 52 3.72 15.79 1.17
CA ARG A 52 3.02 14.64 1.78
C ARG A 52 2.35 13.77 0.73
N GLU A 53 1.70 14.38 -0.26
CA GLU A 53 1.07 13.69 -1.38
C GLU A 53 2.10 12.89 -2.18
N GLU A 54 3.28 13.45 -2.47
CA GLU A 54 4.35 12.74 -3.17
C GLU A 54 4.78 11.46 -2.42
N ILE A 55 4.95 11.55 -1.09
CA ILE A 55 5.34 10.37 -0.30
C ILE A 55 4.20 9.35 -0.21
N LEU A 56 2.94 9.80 -0.07
CA LEU A 56 1.79 8.90 -0.08
C LEU A 56 1.64 8.19 -1.43
N GLU A 57 1.80 8.91 -2.54
CA GLU A 57 1.76 8.35 -3.88
C GLU A 57 2.88 7.32 -4.07
N LYS A 58 4.11 7.63 -3.63
CA LYS A 58 5.23 6.69 -3.66
C LYS A 58 4.94 5.44 -2.83
N ALA A 59 4.43 5.60 -1.62
CA ALA A 59 4.09 4.49 -0.74
C ALA A 59 3.01 3.60 -1.36
N LEU A 60 1.93 4.22 -1.85
CA LEU A 60 0.82 3.53 -2.51
C LEU A 60 1.30 2.75 -3.74
N LYS A 61 2.06 3.38 -4.63
CA LYS A 61 2.64 2.71 -5.81
C LYS A 61 3.52 1.51 -5.44
N THR A 62 4.29 1.63 -4.35
CA THR A 62 5.13 0.52 -3.86
C THR A 62 4.25 -0.65 -3.41
N GLY A 63 3.21 -0.40 -2.62
CA GLY A 63 2.28 -1.45 -2.19
C GLY A 63 1.51 -2.08 -3.35
N VAL A 64 1.05 -1.26 -4.31
CA VAL A 64 0.38 -1.71 -5.54
C VAL A 64 1.28 -2.63 -6.35
N SER A 65 2.53 -2.22 -6.63
CA SER A 65 3.49 -3.03 -7.39
C SER A 65 3.71 -4.40 -6.74
N ILE A 66 3.87 -4.46 -5.41
CA ILE A 66 4.03 -5.74 -4.70
C ILE A 66 2.81 -6.65 -4.91
N LEU A 67 1.60 -6.09 -4.86
CA LEU A 67 0.37 -6.87 -5.04
C LEU A 67 0.16 -7.30 -6.50
N GLU A 68 0.50 -6.45 -7.47
CA GLU A 68 0.46 -6.76 -8.91
C GLU A 68 1.43 -7.89 -9.27
N ASP A 69 2.60 -7.91 -8.64
CA ASP A 69 3.62 -8.94 -8.82
C ASP A 69 3.30 -10.25 -8.06
N GLY A 70 2.13 -10.36 -7.44
CA GLY A 70 1.68 -11.55 -6.70
C GLY A 70 2.28 -11.69 -5.30
N GLY A 71 2.86 -10.63 -4.75
CA GLY A 71 3.36 -10.55 -3.37
C GLY A 71 2.23 -10.59 -2.33
N THR A 72 2.61 -10.76 -1.07
CA THR A 72 1.63 -10.87 0.02
C THR A 72 1.14 -9.51 0.51
N SER A 73 -0.07 -9.46 1.07
CA SER A 73 -0.58 -8.26 1.74
C SER A 73 0.31 -7.81 2.89
N LEU A 74 0.96 -8.74 3.61
CA LEU A 74 1.92 -8.42 4.67
C LEU A 74 3.16 -7.70 4.14
N ASP A 75 3.72 -8.16 3.02
CA ASP A 75 4.89 -7.52 2.40
C ASP A 75 4.54 -6.13 1.87
N ALA A 76 3.35 -5.98 1.28
CA ALA A 76 2.85 -4.70 0.79
C ALA A 76 2.68 -3.69 1.94
N VAL A 77 2.00 -4.05 3.03
CA VAL A 77 1.79 -3.12 4.15
C VAL A 77 3.08 -2.78 4.88
N GLU A 78 3.99 -3.74 5.11
CA GLU A 78 5.28 -3.44 5.73
C GLU A 78 6.07 -2.45 4.86
N SER A 79 6.13 -2.67 3.55
CA SER A 79 6.89 -1.81 2.62
C SER A 79 6.32 -0.39 2.55
N VAL A 80 4.99 -0.26 2.51
CA VAL A 80 4.28 1.02 2.58
C VAL A 80 4.62 1.78 3.86
N ILE A 81 4.50 1.13 5.03
CA ILE A 81 4.71 1.79 6.31
C ILE A 81 6.17 2.18 6.50
N ARG A 82 7.14 1.36 6.05
CA ARG A 82 8.57 1.72 6.06
C ARG A 82 8.86 3.02 5.30
N ILE A 83 8.16 3.28 4.19
CA ILE A 83 8.29 4.55 3.46
C ILE A 83 7.77 5.72 4.29
N LEU A 84 6.65 5.54 5.00
CA LEU A 84 6.10 6.58 5.87
C LEU A 84 6.99 6.84 7.08
N GLU A 85 7.52 5.80 7.72
CA GLU A 85 8.46 5.89 8.85
C GLU A 85 9.79 6.55 8.47
N ASP A 86 10.29 6.33 7.25
CA ASP A 86 11.54 6.95 6.79
C ASP A 86 11.37 8.44 6.47
N SER A 87 10.12 8.90 6.28
CA SER A 87 9.79 10.29 5.98
C SER A 87 9.65 11.13 7.26
N PRO A 88 10.27 12.32 7.32
CA PRO A 88 10.08 13.23 8.46
C PRO A 88 8.71 13.94 8.45
N LEU A 89 7.88 13.75 7.41
CA LEU A 89 6.62 14.48 7.22
C LEU A 89 5.42 13.87 7.95
N PHE A 90 5.56 12.63 8.44
CA PHE A 90 4.52 11.87 9.13
C PHE A 90 4.94 11.57 10.55
N ASN A 91 3.96 11.53 11.46
CA ASN A 91 4.20 11.18 12.86
C ASN A 91 4.40 9.66 13.01
N ALA A 92 5.53 9.17 12.53
CA ALA A 92 5.99 7.78 12.63
C ALA A 92 7.50 7.74 12.38
N GLY A 93 8.21 6.75 12.92
CA GLY A 93 9.64 6.56 12.66
C GLY A 93 10.46 7.83 12.87
N ARG A 94 11.13 8.27 11.81
CA ARG A 94 11.97 9.48 11.77
C ARG A 94 11.20 10.77 12.10
N GLY A 95 9.93 10.87 11.71
CA GLY A 95 9.08 12.03 11.97
C GLY A 95 8.23 11.92 13.24
N GLY A 96 8.46 10.88 14.07
CA GLY A 96 7.74 10.67 15.32
C GLY A 96 7.80 11.90 16.23
N VAL A 97 6.66 12.24 16.83
CA VAL A 97 6.55 13.33 17.81
C VAL A 97 7.30 12.99 19.09
N LEU A 98 7.67 14.04 19.82
CA LEU A 98 8.47 13.93 21.03
C LEU A 98 7.59 13.70 22.26
N THR A 99 8.12 12.92 23.21
CA THR A 99 7.61 12.89 24.59
C THR A 99 7.82 14.24 25.28
N ALA A 100 7.26 14.40 26.47
CA ALA A 100 7.52 15.57 27.32
C ALA A 100 9.01 15.75 27.70
N LYS A 101 9.84 14.71 27.55
CA LYS A 101 11.29 14.76 27.76
C LYS A 101 12.07 15.10 26.49
N GLY A 102 11.40 15.32 25.36
CA GLY A 102 12.04 15.65 24.09
C GLY A 102 12.64 14.44 23.35
N THR A 103 12.21 13.21 23.66
CA THR A 103 12.68 11.97 23.03
C THR A 103 11.63 11.32 22.14
N ASN A 104 12.02 10.54 21.14
CA ASN A 104 11.11 9.68 20.40
C ASN A 104 10.92 8.36 21.15
N GLU A 105 9.67 7.99 21.39
CA GLU A 105 9.25 6.67 21.85
C GLU A 105 8.19 6.19 20.87
N LEU A 106 8.49 5.13 20.13
CA LEU A 106 7.70 4.70 18.98
C LEU A 106 7.00 3.37 19.24
N ASP A 107 5.79 3.26 18.72
CA ASP A 107 4.99 2.05 18.76
C ASP A 107 4.63 1.62 17.33
N ALA A 108 4.49 0.33 17.08
CA ALA A 108 3.96 -0.18 15.82
C ALA A 108 3.34 -1.56 15.99
N THR A 109 2.36 -1.89 15.14
CA THR A 109 1.68 -3.19 15.13
C THR A 109 1.43 -3.66 13.70
N ILE A 110 1.48 -4.97 13.47
CA ILE A 110 1.13 -5.61 12.19
C ILE A 110 0.33 -6.89 12.44
N MET A 111 -0.59 -7.21 11.53
CA MET A 111 -1.47 -8.39 11.63
C MET A 111 -1.67 -9.04 10.26
N ASP A 112 -1.57 -10.37 10.21
CA ASP A 112 -2.02 -11.19 9.08
C ASP A 112 -3.49 -11.57 9.26
N GLY A 113 -4.38 -11.04 8.42
CA GLY A 113 -5.80 -11.35 8.47
C GLY A 113 -6.15 -12.82 8.17
N ARG A 114 -5.30 -13.55 7.44
CA ARG A 114 -5.53 -14.96 7.09
C ARG A 114 -5.30 -15.88 8.27
N THR A 115 -4.21 -15.67 9.01
CA THR A 115 -3.79 -16.54 10.13
C THR A 115 -4.17 -15.98 11.49
N ARG A 116 -4.50 -14.69 11.56
CA ARG A 116 -4.63 -13.88 12.79
C ARG A 116 -3.33 -13.78 13.59
N ALA A 117 -2.18 -14.08 12.97
CA ALA A 117 -0.89 -13.80 13.57
C ALA A 117 -0.70 -12.28 13.70
N CYS A 118 -0.18 -11.83 14.83
CA CYS A 118 0.03 -10.43 15.15
C CYS A 118 1.42 -10.23 15.74
N GLY A 119 1.98 -9.05 15.54
CA GLY A 119 3.18 -8.60 16.24
C GLY A 119 3.14 -7.10 16.48
N ALA A 120 3.77 -6.67 17.56
CA ALA A 120 3.73 -5.31 18.05
C ALA A 120 4.98 -4.98 18.86
N VAL A 121 5.35 -3.71 18.84
CA VAL A 121 6.38 -3.14 19.71
C VAL A 121 5.89 -1.86 20.35
N GLY A 122 6.32 -1.62 21.59
CA GLY A 122 6.06 -0.38 22.31
C GLY A 122 7.32 0.32 22.83
N GLY A 123 7.31 1.65 22.83
CA GLY A 123 8.34 2.48 23.47
C GLY A 123 9.75 2.30 22.91
N VAL A 124 9.90 1.89 21.64
CA VAL A 124 11.23 1.71 21.04
C VAL A 124 11.85 3.05 20.69
N THR A 125 13.14 3.20 20.98
CA THR A 125 13.84 4.51 20.88
C THR A 125 14.94 4.55 19.82
N THR A 126 15.45 3.38 19.40
CA THR A 126 16.61 3.28 18.49
C THR A 126 16.30 2.54 17.18
N VAL A 127 15.09 2.00 17.05
CA VAL A 127 14.66 1.17 15.92
C VAL A 127 14.24 2.09 14.77
N LYS A 128 14.95 2.02 13.64
CA LYS A 128 14.66 2.86 12.46
C LYS A 128 13.24 2.65 11.94
N ASN A 129 12.81 1.39 11.82
CA ASN A 129 11.51 1.01 11.27
C ASN A 129 10.73 0.12 12.26
N PRO A 130 9.98 0.71 13.21
CA PRO A 130 9.18 -0.04 14.19
C PRO A 130 8.26 -1.10 13.57
N ILE A 131 7.66 -0.87 12.41
CA ILE A 131 6.78 -1.86 11.74
C ILE A 131 7.50 -3.16 11.40
N SER A 132 8.76 -3.08 10.95
CA SER A 132 9.57 -4.26 10.65
C SER A 132 9.93 -5.01 11.92
N LEU A 133 10.18 -4.30 13.03
CA LEU A 133 10.40 -4.97 14.31
C LEU A 133 9.12 -5.64 14.83
N ALA A 134 7.96 -5.00 14.69
CA ALA A 134 6.66 -5.61 14.99
C ALA A 134 6.45 -6.89 14.16
N ARG A 135 6.82 -6.90 12.87
CA ARG A 135 6.78 -8.12 12.05
C ARG A 135 7.71 -9.21 12.59
N ARG A 136 8.90 -8.86 13.06
CA ARG A 136 9.81 -9.82 13.69
C ARG A 136 9.27 -10.35 15.02
N VAL A 137 8.57 -9.54 15.81
CA VAL A 137 7.85 -10.03 17.01
C VAL A 137 6.85 -11.12 16.62
N MET A 138 6.07 -10.88 15.56
CA MET A 138 5.10 -11.85 15.03
C MET A 138 5.73 -13.18 14.56
N THR A 139 6.89 -13.13 13.89
CA THR A 139 7.46 -14.30 13.18
C THR A 139 8.60 -15.00 13.92
N GLU A 140 9.30 -14.31 14.81
CA GLU A 140 10.53 -14.80 15.46
C GLU A 140 10.38 -14.96 16.98
N THR A 141 9.20 -14.65 17.54
CA THR A 141 8.96 -14.77 18.98
C THR A 141 7.65 -15.51 19.26
N ARG A 142 7.47 -15.93 20.52
CA ARG A 142 6.21 -16.52 21.00
C ARG A 142 5.21 -15.48 21.53
N HIS A 143 5.55 -14.19 21.47
CA HIS A 143 4.79 -13.08 22.05
C HIS A 143 4.17 -12.23 20.95
N VAL A 144 3.10 -11.51 21.28
CA VAL A 144 2.45 -10.57 20.35
C VAL A 144 3.01 -9.15 20.52
N LEU A 145 3.30 -8.72 21.73
CA LEU A 145 3.78 -7.38 22.04
C LEU A 145 5.03 -7.49 22.90
N LEU A 146 6.06 -6.70 22.54
CA LEU A 146 7.27 -6.47 23.34
C LEU A 146 7.44 -4.98 23.64
#